data_AF-A0A0P7IH21-F1
#
_entry.id   AF-A0A0P7IH21-F1
#
_cell.length_a   1.000
_cell.length_b   1.000
_cell.length_c   1.000
_cell.angle_alpha   90.00
_cell.angle_beta   90.00
_cell.angle_gamma   90.00
#
_symmetry.space_group_name_H-M   'P 1'
#
loop_
_entity.id
_entity.type
_entity.pdbx_description
1 polymer ?
#
loop_
_entity_poly.entity_id
_entity_poly.type
_entity_poly.pdbx_seq_one_letter_code
_entity_poly.pdbx_strand_id
1 'polypeptide(L)'
;MFIELLHQKIRNADYVRLIEQNRIDFSHSEQGLLEEIIQTFEFDVVQAQALAQAVAQQARFDPNTLHIEFDDDEDTTAICPHCINPPMPPLRDYMEWRRMRG
;
A
#
# COMPACT_ATOMS: atom_id res chain seq x y z
N MET A 1 1.48 -5.41 -20.33
CA MET A 1 0.90 -6.60 -19.67
C MET A 1 0.46 -6.37 -18.23
N PHE A 2 1.11 -5.50 -17.42
CA PHE A 2 0.64 -5.21 -16.05
C PHE A 2 -0.85 -4.83 -15.95
N ILE A 3 -1.32 -3.89 -16.78
CA ILE A 3 -2.73 -3.45 -16.79
C ILE A 3 -3.68 -4.63 -17.04
N GLU A 4 -3.40 -5.45 -18.04
CA GLU A 4 -4.24 -6.59 -18.38
C GLU A 4 -4.32 -7.58 -17.21
N LEU A 5 -3.18 -7.86 -16.57
CA LEU A 5 -3.12 -8.74 -15.41
C LEU A 5 -3.87 -8.16 -14.19
N LEU A 6 -3.77 -6.85 -13.96
CA LEU A 6 -4.49 -6.16 -12.90
C LEU A 6 -6.01 -6.30 -13.07
N HIS A 7 -6.53 -6.06 -14.28
CA HIS A 7 -7.95 -6.22 -14.60
C HIS A 7 -8.41 -7.68 -14.52
N GLN A 8 -7.53 -8.65 -14.80
CA GLN A 8 -7.85 -10.07 -14.65
C GLN A 8 -7.95 -10.48 -13.17
N LYS A 9 -7.05 -9.98 -12.33
CA LYS A 9 -6.92 -10.41 -10.93
C LYS A 9 -7.82 -9.65 -9.96
N ILE A 10 -8.17 -8.41 -10.27
CA ILE A 10 -9.03 -7.58 -9.42
C ILE A 10 -10.35 -7.30 -10.16
N ARG A 11 -11.42 -7.94 -9.70
CA ARG A 11 -12.75 -7.83 -10.33
C ARG A 11 -13.44 -6.48 -10.08
N ASN A 12 -13.10 -5.80 -8.99
CA ASN A 12 -13.73 -4.53 -8.65
C ASN A 12 -13.07 -3.39 -9.45
N ALA A 13 -13.81 -2.81 -10.38
CA ALA A 13 -13.34 -1.74 -11.27
C ALA A 13 -12.91 -0.47 -10.51
N ASP A 14 -13.50 -0.16 -9.35
CA ASP A 14 -13.11 1.00 -8.57
C ASP A 14 -11.72 0.83 -7.95
N TYR A 15 -11.40 -0.37 -7.47
CA TYR A 15 -10.07 -0.67 -6.93
C TYR A 15 -9.02 -0.66 -8.03
N VAL A 16 -9.33 -1.23 -9.19
CA VAL A 16 -8.45 -1.15 -10.37
C VAL A 16 -8.17 0.30 -10.72
N ARG A 17 -9.21 1.13 -10.88
CA ARG A 17 -9.06 2.56 -11.19
C ARG A 17 -8.22 3.30 -10.16
N LEU A 18 -8.44 3.04 -8.87
CA LEU A 18 -7.68 3.66 -7.79
C LEU A 18 -6.19 3.28 -7.86
N ILE A 19 -5.90 1.99 -8.09
CA ILE A 19 -4.53 1.48 -8.27
C ILE A 19 -3.87 2.12 -9.50
N GLU A 20 -4.61 2.22 -10.61
CA GLU A 20 -4.09 2.82 -11.84
C GLU A 20 -3.76 4.29 -11.68
N GLN A 21 -4.61 5.06 -10.99
CA GLN A 21 -4.40 6.48 -10.78
C GLN A 21 -3.20 6.77 -9.87
N ASN A 22 -3.07 6.04 -8.76
CA ASN A 22 -2.06 6.34 -7.74
C ASN A 22 -0.68 5.78 -8.08
N ARG A 23 -0.59 4.74 -8.93
CA ARG A 23 0.72 4.18 -9.30
C ARG A 23 1.52 5.03 -10.31
N ILE A 24 0.93 6.08 -10.87
CA ILE A 24 1.57 6.91 -11.92
C ILE A 24 2.85 7.56 -11.38
N ASP A 25 2.83 7.98 -10.12
CA ASP A 25 3.96 8.67 -9.48
C ASP A 25 4.96 7.71 -8.81
N PHE A 26 4.76 6.40 -8.95
CA PHE A 26 5.66 5.41 -8.37
C PHE A 26 7.01 5.41 -9.07
N SER A 27 8.06 5.33 -8.26
CA SER A 27 9.41 4.99 -8.71
C SER A 27 9.44 3.61 -9.37
N HIS A 28 10.49 3.34 -10.14
CA HIS A 28 10.67 2.04 -10.80
C HIS A 28 10.61 0.86 -9.82
N SER A 29 11.18 1.02 -8.61
CA SER A 29 11.17 -0.02 -7.58
C SER A 29 9.77 -0.27 -7.01
N GLU A 30 8.97 0.78 -6.83
CA GLU A 30 7.59 0.66 -6.34
C GLU A 30 6.68 0.04 -7.40
N GLN A 31 6.86 0.39 -8.67
CA GLN A 31 6.15 -0.26 -9.78
C GLN A 31 6.50 -1.74 -9.85
N GLY A 32 7.78 -2.09 -9.75
CA GLY A 32 8.23 -3.48 -9.73
C GLY A 32 7.63 -4.29 -8.57
N LEU A 33 7.56 -3.68 -7.38
CA LEU A 33 6.94 -4.32 -6.21
C LEU A 33 5.43 -4.53 -6.40
N LEU A 34 4.72 -3.53 -6.92
CA LEU A 34 3.29 -3.66 -7.21
C LEU A 34 3.04 -4.76 -8.27
N GLU A 35 3.86 -4.83 -9.32
CA GLU A 35 3.78 -5.89 -10.31
C GLU A 35 4.05 -7.26 -9.71
N GLU A 36 5.05 -7.40 -8.85
CA GLU A 36 5.35 -8.65 -8.13
C GLU A 36 4.17 -9.10 -7.27
N ILE A 37 3.54 -8.17 -6.53
CA ILE A 37 2.36 -8.46 -5.70
C ILE A 37 1.21 -8.99 -6.58
N ILE A 38 0.92 -8.31 -7.69
CA ILE A 38 -0.14 -8.73 -8.61
C ILE A 38 0.19 -10.08 -9.25
N GLN A 39 1.43 -10.34 -9.64
CA GLN A 39 1.83 -11.63 -10.22
C GLN A 39 1.72 -12.77 -9.20
N THR A 40 2.16 -12.54 -7.97
CA THR A 40 2.33 -13.57 -6.94
C THR A 40 1.01 -14.02 -6.32
N PHE A 41 0.06 -13.10 -6.14
CA PHE A 41 -1.12 -13.35 -5.33
C PHE A 41 -2.43 -13.36 -6.12
N GLU A 42 -3.41 -14.13 -5.66
CA GLU A 42 -4.82 -13.97 -6.04
C GLU A 42 -5.52 -13.01 -5.08
N PHE A 43 -6.68 -12.46 -5.47
CA PHE A 43 -7.37 -11.45 -4.66
C PHE A 43 -8.85 -11.77 -4.50
N ASP A 44 -9.26 -11.94 -3.24
CA ASP A 44 -10.65 -11.70 -2.86
C ASP A 44 -10.93 -10.19 -2.74
N VAL A 45 -12.18 -9.85 -2.41
CA VAL A 45 -12.62 -8.45 -2.31
C VAL A 45 -11.88 -7.68 -1.21
N VAL A 46 -11.63 -8.29 -0.05
CA VAL A 46 -10.95 -7.65 1.09
C VAL A 46 -9.47 -7.45 0.78
N GLN A 47 -8.83 -8.45 0.19
CA GLN A 47 -7.43 -8.40 -0.22
C GLN A 47 -7.21 -7.34 -1.31
N ALA A 48 -8.12 -7.24 -2.28
CA ALA A 48 -8.06 -6.21 -3.31
C ALA A 48 -8.29 -4.81 -2.74
N GLN A 49 -9.23 -4.65 -1.81
CA GLN A 49 -9.47 -3.39 -1.12
C GLN A 49 -8.22 -2.93 -0.36
N ALA A 50 -7.62 -3.85 0.41
CA ALA A 50 -6.40 -3.57 1.17
C ALA A 50 -5.22 -3.20 0.25
N LEU A 51 -5.08 -3.87 -0.91
CA LEU A 51 -4.06 -3.49 -1.90
C LEU A 51 -4.30 -2.08 -2.44
N ALA A 52 -5.55 -1.76 -2.80
CA ALA A 52 -5.90 -0.45 -3.32
C ALA A 52 -5.58 0.66 -2.30
N GLN A 53 -5.87 0.43 -1.03
CA GLN A 53 -5.51 1.34 0.06
C GLN A 53 -3.99 1.48 0.22
N ALA A 54 -3.24 0.37 0.21
CA ALA A 54 -1.78 0.40 0.28
C ALA A 54 -1.17 1.18 -0.89
N VAL A 55 -1.71 1.03 -2.10
CA VAL A 55 -1.27 1.79 -3.29
C VAL A 55 -1.53 3.30 -3.12
N ALA A 56 -2.71 3.69 -2.62
CA ALA A 56 -3.02 5.10 -2.38
C ALA A 56 -2.16 5.71 -1.26
N GLN A 57 -1.83 4.95 -0.22
CA GLN A 57 -0.93 5.38 0.84
C GLN A 57 0.51 5.48 0.35
N GLN A 58 1.00 4.50 -0.42
CA GLN A 58 2.35 4.49 -0.98
C GLN A 58 2.60 5.74 -1.84
N ALA A 59 1.60 6.17 -2.64
CA ALA A 59 1.73 7.35 -3.49
C ALA A 59 2.00 8.66 -2.72
N ARG A 60 1.69 8.67 -1.41
CA ARG A 60 1.88 9.82 -0.52
C ARG A 60 2.91 9.53 0.57
N PHE A 61 3.55 8.37 0.51
CA PHE A 61 4.48 7.92 1.53
C PHE A 61 5.80 8.68 1.38
N ASP A 62 6.14 9.44 2.41
CA ASP A 62 7.44 10.05 2.56
C ASP A 62 8.14 9.46 3.79
N PRO A 63 9.23 8.69 3.62
CA PRO A 63 9.95 8.09 4.74
C PRO A 63 10.60 9.13 5.66
N ASN A 64 10.79 10.37 5.19
CA ASN A 64 11.39 11.46 5.97
C ASN A 64 10.35 12.39 6.60
N THR A 65 9.07 12.25 6.25
CA THR A 65 8.01 12.99 6.92
C THR A 65 7.92 12.45 8.35
N LEU A 66 8.15 13.33 9.33
CA LEU A 66 7.86 13.05 10.73
C LEU A 66 6.38 12.64 10.80
N HIS A 67 6.11 11.36 11.02
CA HIS A 67 4.77 10.85 11.26
C HIS A 67 4.38 11.27 12.69
N ILE A 68 4.03 12.54 12.84
CA ILE A 68 3.38 13.06 14.04
C ILE A 68 1.91 12.73 13.86
N GLU A 69 1.48 11.59 14.39
CA GLU A 69 0.05 11.34 14.56
C GLU A 69 -0.44 12.35 15.60
N PHE A 70 -1.17 13.37 15.14
CA PHE A 70 -2.04 14.16 15.99
C PHE A 70 -3.22 13.26 16.33
N ASP A 71 -3.09 12.44 17.37
CA ASP A 71 -4.27 12.03 18.12
C ASP A 71 -4.77 13.30 18.83
N ASP A 72 -5.93 13.77 18.39
CA ASP A 72 -6.67 14.87 19.02
C ASP A 72 -6.90 14.54 20.51
N ASP A 73 -6.62 15.53 21.36
CA ASP A 73 -6.80 15.56 22.81
C ASP A 73 -5.86 14.70 23.67
N GLU A 74 -4.59 15.07 23.80
CA GLU A 74 -3.91 15.37 25.09
C GLU A 74 -2.46 15.82 24.81
N ASP A 75 -1.98 16.83 25.54
CA ASP A 75 -0.71 17.56 25.35
C ASP A 75 0.54 16.70 25.61
N THR A 76 0.78 15.67 24.79
CA THR A 76 2.03 14.90 24.76
C THR A 76 2.29 14.45 23.33
N THR A 77 3.35 14.94 22.69
CA THR A 77 3.89 14.35 21.45
C THR A 77 4.44 12.96 21.78
N ALA A 78 3.56 11.97 21.88
CA ALA A 78 3.92 10.59 22.15
C ALA A 78 4.45 9.98 20.84
N ILE A 79 5.76 9.80 20.76
CA ILE A 79 6.35 8.89 19.78
C ILE A 79 5.73 7.52 20.06
N CYS A 80 4.92 6.99 19.13
CA CYS A 80 4.33 5.68 19.30
C CYS A 80 5.46 4.63 19.43
N PRO A 81 5.60 3.94 20.58
CA PRO A 81 6.69 3.00 20.82
C PRO A 81 6.58 1.74 19.94
N HIS A 82 5.48 1.56 19.22
CA HIS A 82 5.23 0.44 18.31
C HIS A 82 5.48 0.78 16.84
N CYS A 83 5.71 2.05 16.50
CA CYS A 83 6.00 2.45 15.13
C CYS A 83 7.50 2.33 14.86
N ILE A 84 7.89 1.53 13.87
CA ILE A 84 9.26 1.53 13.33
C ILE A 84 9.51 2.91 12.70
N ASN A 85 10.66 3.52 12.95
CA ASN A 85 11.05 4.79 12.36
C ASN A 85 12.30 4.61 11.46
N PRO A 86 12.21 4.85 10.14
CA PRO A 86 11.01 5.24 9.40
C PRO A 86 10.00 4.09 9.28
N PRO A 87 8.69 4.40 9.13
CA PRO A 87 7.66 3.38 8.97
C PRO A 87 7.92 2.50 7.75
N MET A 88 7.45 1.26 7.78
CA MET A 88 7.55 0.38 6.62
C MET A 88 6.71 0.96 5.46
N PRO A 89 7.23 1.01 4.22
CA PRO A 89 6.44 1.49 3.08
C PRO A 89 5.15 0.66 2.90
N PRO A 90 3.99 1.28 2.65
CA PRO A 90 2.69 0.60 2.59
C PRO A 90 2.64 -0.64 1.68
N LEU A 91 3.26 -0.60 0.50
CA LEU A 91 3.29 -1.77 -0.38
C LEU A 91 4.15 -2.91 0.17
N ARG A 92 5.23 -2.58 0.89
CA ARG A 92 6.08 -3.58 1.54
C ARG A 92 5.34 -4.24 2.69
N ASP A 93 4.65 -3.44 3.50
CA ASP A 93 3.80 -3.95 4.58
C ASP A 93 2.70 -4.87 4.04
N TYR A 94 2.01 -4.46 2.96
CA TYR A 94 1.01 -5.31 2.30
C TYR A 94 1.61 -6.64 1.83
N MET A 95 2.79 -6.63 1.21
CA MET A 95 3.45 -7.85 0.75
C MET A 95 3.78 -8.80 1.90
N GLU A 96 4.30 -8.30 3.01
CA GLU A 96 4.60 -9.11 4.20
C GLU A 96 3.33 -9.65 4.84
N TRP A 97 2.27 -8.84 4.94
CA TRP A 97 0.95 -9.29 5.39
C TRP A 97 0.43 -10.46 4.54
N ARG A 98 0.55 -10.37 3.21
CA ARG A 98 0.16 -11.45 2.29
C ARG A 98 1.02 -12.70 2.44
N ARG A 99 2.29 -12.57 2.80
CA ARG A 99 3.18 -13.72 3.05
C ARG A 99 2.87 -14.42 4.37
N MET A 100 2.51 -13.68 5.40
CA MET A 100 2.23 -14.23 6.74
C MET A 100 0.83 -14.83 6.87
N ARG A 101 -0.15 -14.32 6.11
CA ARG A 101 -1.56 -14.70 6.22
C ARG A 101 -2.15 -15.28 4.92
N GLY A 102 -1.28 -15.71 4.01
CA GLY A 102 -1.64 -16.29 2.71
C GLY A 102 -2.44 -17.57 2.79
#